data_AF-A0AAJ3TXW3-F1
#
_entry.id   AF-A0AAJ3TXW3-F1
#
_cell.length_a   1.000
_cell.length_b   1.000
_cell.length_c   1.000
_cell.angle_alpha   90.00
_cell.angle_beta   90.00
_cell.angle_gamma   90.00
#
_symmetry.space_group_name_H-M   'P 1'
#
loop_
_entity.id
_entity.type
_entity.pdbx_description
1 polymer ?
#
loop_
_entity_poly.entity_id
_entity_poly.type
_entity_poly.pdbx_seq_one_letter_code
_entity_poly.pdbx_strand_id
1 'polypeptide(L)' 'MLYEFTQMWTRITGQSEADLLVSLIEANPANAMEFGLILPEPGQEVGWFDNNRARLASLGVTV' A
#
# COMPACT_ATOMS: atom_id res chain seq x y z
N MET A 1 10.37 4.89 8.71
CA MET A 1 9.66 3.90 7.87
C MET A 1 10.15 2.46 8.09
N LEU A 2 11.31 2.01 7.56
CA LEU A 2 11.70 0.58 7.71
C LEU A 2 12.02 0.16 9.15
N TYR A 3 12.70 1.03 9.91
CA TYR A 3 12.94 0.76 11.33
C TYR A 3 11.63 0.67 12.13
N GLU A 4 10.66 1.55 11.88
CA GLU A 4 9.35 1.50 12.53
C GLU A 4 8.58 0.22 12.16
N PHE A 5 8.68 -0.22 10.90
CA PHE A 5 8.11 -1.49 10.45
C PHE A 5 8.71 -2.67 11.22
N THR A 6 10.05 -2.72 11.34
CA THR A 6 10.76 -3.74 12.13
C THR A 6 10.29 -3.75 13.58
N GLN A 7 10.23 -2.59 14.23
CA GLN A 7 9.76 -2.47 15.62
C GLN A 7 8.32 -2.97 15.79
N MET A 8 7.43 -2.59 14.86
CA MET A 8 6.03 -3.05 14.88
C MET A 8 5.94 -4.56 14.70
N TRP A 9 6.68 -5.12 13.75
CA TRP A 9 6.69 -6.55 13.46
C TRP A 9 7.17 -7.36 14.65
N THR A 10 8.32 -7.01 15.23
CA THR A 10 8.88 -7.67 16.41
C THR A 10 7.92 -7.60 17.59
N ARG A 11 7.29 -6.44 17.83
CA ARG A 11 6.31 -6.29 18.91
C ARG A 11 5.07 -7.18 18.74
N ILE A 12 4.57 -7.34 17.52
CA ILE A 12 3.34 -8.10 17.24
C ILE A 12 3.60 -9.61 17.20
N THR A 13 4.72 -10.02 16.61
CA THR A 13 5.00 -11.44 16.31
C THR A 13 5.92 -12.10 17.33
N GLY A 14 6.71 -11.31 18.08
CA GLY A 14 7.78 -11.80 18.93
C GLY A 14 9.03 -12.26 18.17
N GLN A 15 9.08 -12.14 16.83
CA GLN A 15 10.28 -12.46 16.06
C GLN A 15 11.41 -11.48 16.41
N SER A 16 12.57 -12.03 16.74
CA SER A 16 13.79 -11.25 17.00
C SER A 16 14.17 -10.39 15.80
N GLU A 17 14.56 -9.14 16.04
CA GLU A 17 15.08 -8.26 14.99
C GLU A 17 16.33 -8.82 14.32
N ALA A 18 17.16 -9.57 15.07
CA ALA A 18 18.36 -10.20 14.53
C ALA A 18 18.06 -11.26 13.45
N ASP A 19 16.83 -11.81 13.47
CA ASP A 19 16.37 -12.84 12.54
C ASP A 19 15.43 -12.27 11.47
N LEU A 20 15.33 -10.95 11.33
CA LEU A 20 14.44 -10.26 10.40
C LEU A 20 15.21 -9.44 9.36
N LEU A 21 14.98 -9.73 8.07
CA LEU A 21 15.46 -8.91 6.96
C LEU A 21 14.28 -8.18 6.30
N VAL A 22 14.40 -6.86 6.15
CA VAL A 22 13.40 -6.02 5.50
C VAL A 22 14.03 -5.30 4.31
N SER A 23 13.37 -5.37 3.16
CA SER A 23 13.76 -4.68 1.93
C SER A 23 12.60 -3.83 1.42
N LEU A 24 12.92 -2.68 0.84
CA LEU A 24 11.97 -1.79 0.18
C LEU A 24 12.39 -1.61 -1.27
N ILE A 25 11.44 -1.83 -2.19
CA ILE A 25 11.63 -1.62 -3.61
C ILE A 25 10.53 -0.67 -4.08
N GLU A 26 10.95 0.44 -4.67
CA GLU A 26 10.04 1.41 -5.24
C GLU A 26 9.69 1.02 -6.68
N ALA A 27 8.43 1.22 -7.06
CA ALA A 27 7.94 0.97 -8.40
C ALA A 27 7.19 2.20 -8.91
N ASN A 28 7.25 2.46 -10.21
CA ASN A 28 6.44 3.50 -10.83
C ASN A 28 4.94 3.13 -10.67
N PRO A 29 4.08 4.02 -10.14
CA PRO A 29 2.66 3.74 -9.97
C PRO A 29 1.94 3.34 -11.27
N ALA A 30 2.39 3.87 -12.41
CA ALA A 30 1.86 3.49 -13.72
C ALA A 30 2.07 2.01 -14.09
N ASN A 31 2.99 1.33 -13.39
CA ASN A 31 3.28 -0.09 -13.58
C ASN A 31 2.54 -0.99 -12.57
N ALA A 32 1.73 -0.41 -11.69
CA ALA A 32 0.98 -1.13 -10.67
C ALA A 32 -0.52 -0.89 -10.84
N MET A 33 -1.30 -1.88 -10.45
CA MET A 33 -2.75 -1.85 -10.58
C MET A 33 -3.40 -2.49 -9.36
N GLU A 34 -4.40 -1.80 -8.81
CA GLU A 34 -5.26 -2.30 -7.75
C GLU A 34 -6.71 -2.14 -8.18
N PHE A 35 -7.58 -3.09 -7.83
CA PHE A 35 -9.00 -3.07 -8.24
C PHE A 35 -9.24 -3.04 -9.77
N GLY A 36 -8.22 -3.41 -10.55
CA GLY A 36 -8.24 -3.30 -12.02
C GLY A 36 -8.03 -1.88 -12.54
N LEU A 37 -7.48 -0.98 -11.71
CA LEU A 37 -7.21 0.42 -12.01
C LEU A 37 -5.73 0.75 -11.77
N ILE A 38 -5.08 1.42 -12.72
CA ILE A 38 -3.69 1.87 -12.57
C ILE A 38 -3.59 2.79 -11.36
N LEU A 39 -2.58 2.59 -10.52
CA LEU A 39 -2.40 3.41 -9.32
C LEU A 39 -2.06 4.87 -9.67
N PRO A 40 -2.52 5.83 -8.85
CA PRO A 40 -2.16 7.23 -9.01
C PRO A 40 -0.73 7.49 -8.51
N GLU A 41 -0.18 8.64 -8.88
CA GLU A 41 0.99 9.17 -8.20
C GLU A 41 0.67 9.42 -6.71
N PRO A 42 1.64 9.19 -5.79
CA PRO A 42 1.45 9.49 -4.38
C PRO A 42 0.98 10.94 -4.16
N GLY A 43 -0.10 11.10 -3.37
CA GLY A 43 -0.73 12.40 -3.10
C GLY A 43 -1.89 12.75 -4.04
N GLN A 44 -2.18 11.94 -5.05
CA GLN A 44 -3.30 12.14 -5.98
C GLN A 44 -4.50 11.21 -5.70
N GLU A 45 -4.54 10.58 -4.53
CA GLU A 45 -5.52 9.55 -4.19
C GLU A 45 -6.95 10.08 -4.23
N VAL A 46 -7.19 11.32 -3.78
CA VAL A 46 -8.53 11.92 -3.76
C VAL A 46 -9.14 11.96 -5.16
N GLY A 47 -8.40 12.54 -6.13
CA GLY A 47 -8.86 12.62 -7.52
C GLY A 47 -9.01 11.24 -8.16
N TRP A 48 -8.11 10.31 -7.81
CA TRP A 48 -8.19 8.94 -8.29
C TRP A 48 -9.44 8.21 -7.75
N PHE A 49 -9.76 8.36 -6.46
CA PHE A 49 -10.96 7.79 -5.86
C PHE A 49 -12.24 8.38 -6.46
N ASP A 50 -12.27 9.70 -6.65
CA ASP A 50 -13.40 10.38 -7.28
C ASP A 50 -13.65 9.90 -8.72
N ASN A 51 -12.60 9.83 -9.53
CA ASN A 51 -12.68 9.39 -10.92
C ASN A 51 -13.09 7.92 -11.06
N ASN A 52 -12.76 7.09 -10.08
CA ASN A 52 -12.99 5.64 -10.11
C ASN A 52 -14.13 5.17 -9.21
N ARG A 53 -14.88 6.09 -8.59
CA ARG A 53 -15.92 5.81 -7.58
C ARG A 53 -16.89 4.69 -7.98
N ALA A 54 -17.41 4.73 -9.20
CA ALA A 54 -18.37 3.72 -9.68
C ALA A 54 -17.75 2.32 -9.75
N ARG A 55 -16.51 2.22 -10.25
CA ARG A 55 -15.78 0.95 -10.33
C ARG A 55 -15.47 0.42 -8.94
N LEU A 56 -14.97 1.27 -8.05
CA LEU A 56 -14.63 0.88 -6.68
C LEU A 56 -15.86 0.45 -5.88
N ALA A 57 -16.98 1.17 -6.01
CA ALA A 57 -18.26 0.79 -5.41
C ALA A 57 -18.76 -0.57 -5.90
N SER A 58 -18.59 -0.89 -7.20
CA SER A 58 -18.95 -2.21 -7.75
C SER A 58 -18.15 -3.38 -7.15
N LEU A 59 -16.99 -3.07 -6.54
CA LEU A 59 -16.11 -4.03 -5.86
C LEU A 59 -16.28 -4.00 -4.34
N GLY A 60 -17.25 -3.24 -3.82
CA GLY A 60 -17.52 -3.12 -2.38
C GLY A 60 -16.54 -2.20 -1.64
N VAL A 61 -15.69 -1.46 -2.35
CA VAL A 61 -14.79 -0.47 -1.73
C VAL A 61 -15.60 0.80 -1.46
N THR A 62 -15.63 1.21 -0.19
CA THR A 62 -16.22 2.47 0.24
C THR A 62 -15.11 3.38 0.73
N VAL A 63 -15.03 4.56 0.13
CA VAL A 63 -14.03 5.61 0.38
C VAL A 63 -14.74 6.91 0.68
#